data_AF-A0A6P5RF96-F1
#
_entry.id   AF-A0A6P5RF96-F1
#
_cell.length_a   1.000
_cell.length_b   1.000
_cell.length_c   1.000
_cell.angle_alpha   90.00
_cell.angle_beta   90.00
_cell.angle_gamma   90.00
#
_symmetry.space_group_name_H-M   'P 1'
#
loop_
_entity.id
_entity.type
_entity.pdbx_description
1 polymer ?
#
loop_
_entity_poly.entity_id
_entity_poly.type
_entity_poly.pdbx_seq_one_letter_code
_entity_poly.pdbx_strand_id
1 'polypeptide(L)'
;MITLTPKTLSPFSFLCNPIPKHQNQNSKYTIVTQYSDSNSKPTFNSNCESEFQTERGLKFDIGETFFRHESATGRDLGVLAAALYKRSKGKLRVLDALCGCGIRSLRYLIEAEADFVLANDANDDNRKVITENLSQVESSSGDDPRWAVTLSDANRIMTECYLKRDFFDLIDIDSFGSDSSFLRSAINALKLDGLLYVTSTDGFSSGGRRPQQTLAAYGAYVRPMPYSNELGLRMLIGGAVRVASVLGYRVTPLFSYYSYHGPIFRVMLRVNRGKLPDNRNYGFISYCHNCGSSQEYSWAELGRMSCPCSDSKVSKSLVVSGPLWTGPLHDTLYITEMLHLAEEWGWAGSGSGTDLDKLLNQMVAESDPRLPFGYTKLDEVASRAKVNSPPLRAVMSTLEKVFPHNSLWQSILLGLANGPKIGHMSVVHVQQLGVWGAWGACWSILGAAGYECMVDNWSSRSCWEGYAVSRSHIESNAIKTNCSMAGCIRIAKQLQQCSSAE
;
A
#
# COMPACT_ATOMS: atom_id res chain seq x y z
N MET A 1 32.04 -23.92 40.74
CA MET A 1 31.90 -25.15 39.92
C MET A 1 30.42 -25.42 39.73
N ILE A 2 29.94 -25.31 38.50
CA ILE A 2 29.03 -26.23 37.81
C ILE A 2 29.07 -25.77 36.35
N THR A 3 29.77 -26.55 35.56
CA THR A 3 29.92 -26.46 34.11
C THR A 3 28.65 -26.92 33.43
N LEU A 4 28.08 -26.10 32.54
CA LEU A 4 27.07 -26.52 31.58
C LEU A 4 27.67 -26.44 30.17
N THR A 5 27.72 -27.59 29.51
CA THR A 5 28.21 -27.79 28.15
C THR A 5 27.18 -27.33 27.11
N PRO A 6 27.62 -26.83 25.94
CA PRO A 6 26.71 -26.40 24.88
C PRO A 6 26.30 -27.60 24.01
N LYS A 7 25.00 -27.88 23.91
CA LYS A 7 24.46 -28.81 22.91
C LYS A 7 24.17 -28.05 21.61
N THR A 8 24.94 -28.42 20.59
CA THR A 8 24.74 -28.14 19.17
C THR A 8 23.37 -28.63 18.68
N LEU A 9 22.59 -27.77 18.05
CA LEU A 9 21.42 -28.17 17.26
C LEU A 9 21.81 -28.18 15.78
N SER A 10 21.82 -29.38 15.21
CA SER A 10 21.99 -29.65 13.77
C SER A 10 20.68 -29.37 13.01
N PRO A 11 20.75 -29.06 11.70
CA PRO A 11 19.58 -28.79 10.87
C PRO A 11 19.15 -30.02 10.05
N PHE A 12 17.82 -30.21 9.91
CA PHE A 12 17.08 -31.01 8.92
C PHE A 12 17.25 -32.55 8.84
N SER A 13 16.14 -33.24 9.13
CA SER A 13 15.69 -34.55 8.59
C SER A 13 14.28 -34.76 9.18
N PHE A 14 13.18 -34.98 8.46
CA PHE A 14 12.90 -36.20 7.69
C PHE A 14 11.68 -36.01 6.76
N LEU A 15 11.83 -36.53 5.54
CA LEU A 15 10.75 -37.15 4.76
C LEU A 15 10.30 -38.46 5.45
N CYS A 16 8.99 -38.71 5.40
CA CYS A 16 8.25 -39.98 5.52
C CYS A 16 8.72 -41.09 6.49
N ASN A 17 7.82 -41.43 7.44
CA ASN A 17 7.28 -42.78 7.78
C ASN A 17 6.89 -42.84 9.28
N PRO A 18 6.15 -43.86 9.76
CA PRO A 18 4.94 -44.53 9.28
C PRO A 18 3.78 -44.40 10.32
N ILE A 19 2.55 -44.71 9.89
CA ILE A 19 1.33 -44.68 10.72
C ILE A 19 1.40 -45.72 11.86
N PRO A 20 1.21 -45.35 13.15
CA PRO A 20 1.00 -46.31 14.23
C PRO A 20 -0.50 -46.64 14.40
N LYS A 21 -0.81 -47.94 14.46
CA LYS A 21 -2.09 -48.49 14.93
C LYS A 21 -2.16 -48.37 16.47
N HIS A 22 -3.28 -47.89 17.03
CA HIS A 22 -4.13 -48.68 17.95
C HIS A 22 -5.32 -47.91 18.54
N GLN A 23 -6.43 -48.66 18.65
CA GLN A 23 -7.51 -48.66 19.65
C GLN A 23 -8.59 -47.56 19.65
N ASN A 24 -9.77 -48.02 19.22
CA ASN A 24 -11.12 -47.49 19.39
C ASN A 24 -11.42 -46.93 20.79
N GLN A 25 -12.14 -45.79 20.83
CA GLN A 25 -13.35 -45.61 21.63
C GLN A 25 -14.32 -44.61 20.93
N ASN A 26 -15.43 -45.18 20.43
CA ASN A 26 -16.78 -44.63 20.17
C ASN A 26 -16.99 -43.15 19.76
N SER A 27 -17.55 -42.92 18.56
CA SER A 27 -19.02 -42.77 18.36
C SER A 27 -19.37 -42.10 17.03
N LYS A 28 -20.08 -42.86 16.19
CA LYS A 28 -21.12 -42.46 15.21
C LYS A 28 -20.73 -41.43 14.14
N TYR A 29 -20.37 -41.90 12.95
CA TYR A 29 -21.02 -41.54 11.68
C TYR A 29 -20.82 -42.68 10.67
N THR A 30 -21.93 -43.20 10.15
CA THR A 30 -22.01 -44.39 9.28
C THR A 30 -21.48 -44.09 7.88
N ILE A 31 -20.44 -44.81 7.46
CA ILE A 31 -20.01 -44.92 6.06
C ILE A 31 -20.61 -46.22 5.50
N VAL A 32 -21.35 -46.11 4.41
CA VAL A 32 -21.74 -47.26 3.58
C VAL A 32 -20.65 -47.42 2.52
N THR A 33 -19.77 -48.39 2.71
CA THR A 33 -18.86 -48.90 1.67
C THR A 33 -19.49 -50.12 1.00
N GLN A 34 -19.67 -50.05 -0.32
CA GLN A 34 -19.65 -51.24 -1.16
C GLN A 34 -18.43 -51.13 -2.09
N TYR A 35 -17.45 -51.99 -1.84
CA TYR A 35 -16.36 -52.29 -2.76
C TYR A 35 -16.89 -53.29 -3.81
N SER A 36 -16.67 -52.99 -5.08
CA SER A 36 -16.54 -54.01 -6.12
C SER A 36 -15.33 -53.69 -6.98
N ASP A 37 -14.39 -54.63 -6.95
CA ASP A 37 -13.18 -54.66 -7.76
C ASP A 37 -13.51 -54.66 -9.25
N SER A 38 -12.93 -53.74 -10.00
CA SER A 38 -12.61 -53.99 -11.41
C SER A 38 -11.42 -53.13 -11.85
N ASN A 39 -10.37 -53.85 -12.27
CA ASN A 39 -9.22 -53.32 -12.98
C ASN A 39 -9.66 -52.45 -14.17
N SER A 40 -9.46 -51.14 -14.06
CA SER A 40 -9.29 -50.28 -15.24
C SER A 40 -8.23 -49.23 -14.90
N LYS A 41 -7.12 -49.27 -15.64
CA LYS A 41 -6.19 -48.13 -15.67
C LYS A 41 -7.00 -46.93 -16.19
N PRO A 42 -6.98 -45.76 -15.53
CA PRO A 42 -7.52 -44.58 -16.14
C PRO A 42 -6.57 -44.20 -17.28
N THR A 43 -6.97 -44.51 -18.51
CA THR A 43 -6.46 -43.81 -19.69
C THR A 43 -6.79 -42.34 -19.49
N PHE A 44 -5.80 -41.55 -19.10
CA PHE A 44 -5.88 -40.09 -19.19
C PHE A 44 -6.06 -39.76 -20.67
N ASN A 45 -7.29 -39.45 -21.07
CA ASN A 45 -7.55 -38.77 -22.33
C ASN A 45 -6.93 -37.37 -22.21
N SER A 46 -5.74 -37.20 -22.79
CA SER A 46 -5.00 -35.95 -22.81
C SER A 46 -5.56 -34.97 -23.85
N ASN A 47 -6.86 -34.69 -23.78
CA ASN A 47 -7.40 -33.51 -24.45
C ASN A 47 -7.33 -32.35 -23.44
N CYS A 48 -6.16 -31.70 -23.41
CA CYS A 48 -6.00 -30.42 -22.74
C CYS A 48 -6.85 -29.42 -23.54
N GLU A 49 -8.06 -29.12 -23.08
CA GLU A 49 -8.91 -28.09 -23.69
C GLU A 49 -8.26 -26.73 -23.44
N SER A 50 -7.74 -26.11 -24.50
CA SER A 50 -7.22 -24.74 -24.45
C SER A 50 -8.31 -23.76 -24.03
N GLU A 51 -8.07 -23.02 -22.96
CA GLU A 51 -8.94 -21.96 -22.47
C GLU A 51 -8.31 -20.61 -22.79
N PHE A 52 -8.71 -20.04 -23.93
CA PHE A 52 -8.19 -18.76 -24.36
C PHE A 52 -8.85 -17.59 -23.64
N GLN A 53 -8.03 -16.69 -23.12
CA GLN A 53 -8.45 -15.40 -22.57
C GLN A 53 -7.85 -14.25 -23.36
N THR A 54 -8.32 -13.04 -23.08
CA THR A 54 -7.76 -11.82 -23.65
C THR A 54 -7.61 -10.75 -22.58
N GLU A 55 -6.44 -10.12 -22.53
CA GLU A 55 -6.15 -9.00 -21.64
C GLU A 55 -5.38 -7.93 -22.42
N ARG A 56 -5.87 -6.68 -22.38
CA ARG A 56 -5.29 -5.55 -23.13
C ARG A 56 -5.07 -5.84 -24.63
N GLY A 57 -5.92 -6.68 -25.22
CA GLY A 57 -5.85 -7.08 -26.64
C GLY A 57 -4.92 -8.26 -26.92
N LEU A 58 -4.17 -8.75 -25.93
CA LEU A 58 -3.33 -9.93 -26.04
C LEU A 58 -4.13 -11.19 -25.75
N LYS A 59 -4.16 -12.11 -26.71
CA LYS A 59 -4.77 -13.43 -26.56
C LYS A 59 -3.75 -14.42 -26.01
N PHE A 60 -4.14 -15.24 -25.04
CA PHE A 60 -3.28 -16.24 -24.43
C PHE A 60 -4.12 -17.42 -23.95
N ASP A 61 -3.52 -18.61 -23.88
CA ASP A 61 -4.11 -19.81 -23.31
C ASP A 61 -3.77 -19.88 -21.81
N ILE A 62 -4.74 -20.20 -20.96
CA ILE A 62 -4.48 -20.47 -19.54
C ILE A 62 -3.97 -21.91 -19.36
N GLY A 63 -4.38 -22.84 -20.22
CA GLY A 63 -4.24 -24.27 -19.99
C GLY A 63 -4.81 -24.67 -18.62
N GLU A 64 -4.11 -25.53 -17.89
CA GLU A 64 -4.49 -25.94 -16.53
C GLU A 64 -3.86 -25.07 -15.43
N THR A 65 -3.28 -23.92 -15.80
CA THR A 65 -2.60 -23.05 -14.84
C THR A 65 -3.59 -22.22 -14.03
N PHE A 66 -3.11 -21.68 -12.91
CA PHE A 66 -3.89 -20.72 -12.16
C PHE A 66 -3.89 -19.35 -12.86
N PHE A 67 -5.07 -18.80 -13.07
CA PHE A 67 -5.27 -17.46 -13.59
C PHE A 67 -6.39 -16.73 -12.85
N ARG A 68 -6.23 -15.41 -12.65
CA ARG A 68 -7.25 -14.53 -12.05
C ARG A 68 -7.42 -13.25 -12.87
N HIS A 69 -8.65 -13.00 -13.31
CA HIS A 69 -9.03 -11.78 -14.02
C HIS A 69 -8.92 -10.54 -13.13
N GLU A 70 -9.25 -10.66 -11.85
CA GLU A 70 -9.24 -9.56 -10.88
C GLU A 70 -7.82 -9.02 -10.59
N SER A 71 -6.79 -9.76 -11.00
CA SER A 71 -5.39 -9.33 -10.93
C SER A 71 -4.95 -8.47 -12.12
N ALA A 72 -5.82 -8.19 -13.10
CA ALA A 72 -5.50 -7.42 -14.31
C ALA A 72 -4.93 -6.03 -13.99
N THR A 73 -5.56 -5.28 -13.07
CA THR A 73 -5.05 -3.97 -12.62
C THR A 73 -3.64 -4.08 -12.02
N GLY A 74 -3.37 -5.15 -11.28
CA GLY A 74 -2.04 -5.39 -10.72
C GLY A 74 -0.99 -5.67 -11.81
N ARG A 75 -1.38 -6.34 -12.89
CA ARG A 75 -0.52 -6.56 -14.07
C ARG A 75 -0.33 -5.25 -14.84
N ASP A 76 -1.37 -4.44 -15.02
CA ASP A 76 -1.29 -3.12 -15.66
C ASP A 76 -0.27 -2.21 -14.96
N LEU A 77 -0.34 -2.13 -13.62
CA LEU A 77 0.61 -1.34 -12.83
C LEU A 77 2.05 -1.83 -12.97
N GLY A 78 2.26 -3.16 -13.04
CA GLY A 78 3.57 -3.76 -13.27
C GLY A 78 4.14 -3.37 -14.64
N VAL A 79 3.33 -3.47 -15.69
CA VAL A 79 3.73 -3.11 -17.07
C VAL A 79 4.03 -1.63 -17.19
N LEU A 80 3.19 -0.74 -16.65
CA LEU A 80 3.43 0.71 -16.67
C LEU A 80 4.77 1.04 -16.02
N ALA A 81 5.08 0.44 -14.87
CA ALA A 81 6.35 0.65 -14.19
C ALA A 81 7.55 0.10 -14.99
N ALA A 82 7.41 -1.08 -15.58
CA ALA A 82 8.44 -1.67 -16.44
C ALA A 82 8.74 -0.77 -17.66
N ALA A 83 7.70 -0.25 -18.31
CA ALA A 83 7.81 0.64 -19.46
C ALA A 83 8.46 1.99 -19.10
N LEU A 84 8.09 2.60 -17.97
CA LEU A 84 8.78 3.80 -17.48
C LEU A 84 10.25 3.54 -17.20
N TYR A 85 10.58 2.39 -16.60
CA TYR A 85 11.98 2.00 -16.41
C TYR A 85 12.73 1.87 -17.73
N LYS A 86 12.14 1.17 -18.72
CA LYS A 86 12.72 1.01 -20.06
C LYS A 86 12.94 2.36 -20.73
N ARG A 87 11.97 3.28 -20.69
CA ARG A 87 12.10 4.64 -21.23
C ARG A 87 13.23 5.42 -20.55
N SER A 88 13.38 5.28 -19.23
CA SER A 88 14.41 5.99 -18.46
C SER A 88 15.81 5.42 -18.64
N LYS A 89 15.97 4.09 -18.72
CA LYS A 89 17.27 3.41 -18.71
C LYS A 89 17.72 2.88 -20.07
N GLY A 90 16.83 2.83 -21.05
CA GLY A 90 17.08 2.31 -22.40
C GLY A 90 17.18 0.78 -22.49
N LYS A 91 17.30 0.07 -21.37
CA LYS A 91 17.32 -1.40 -21.30
C LYS A 91 16.41 -1.92 -20.18
N LEU A 92 15.80 -3.07 -20.40
CA LEU A 92 14.91 -3.76 -19.47
C LEU A 92 15.04 -5.27 -19.64
N ARG A 93 15.67 -5.91 -18.67
CA ARG A 93 15.62 -7.37 -18.48
C ARG A 93 14.70 -7.72 -17.32
N VAL A 94 13.72 -8.58 -17.56
CA VAL A 94 12.73 -8.98 -16.55
C VAL A 94 12.90 -10.45 -16.17
N LEU A 95 12.81 -10.74 -14.88
CA LEU A 95 12.55 -12.09 -14.38
C LEU A 95 11.13 -12.14 -13.82
N ASP A 96 10.28 -12.92 -14.46
CA ASP A 96 8.95 -13.28 -13.95
C ASP A 96 9.10 -14.60 -13.18
N ALA A 97 9.24 -14.53 -11.86
CA ALA A 97 9.75 -15.62 -11.05
C ALA A 97 8.74 -16.76 -10.83
N LEU A 98 7.44 -16.45 -10.90
CA LEU A 98 6.32 -17.38 -10.78
C LEU A 98 5.26 -17.04 -11.84
N CYS A 99 5.52 -17.41 -13.10
CA CYS A 99 4.84 -16.83 -14.24
C CYS A 99 3.46 -17.44 -14.56
N GLY A 100 3.12 -18.62 -14.02
CA GLY A 100 1.84 -19.30 -14.31
C GLY A 100 1.72 -19.63 -15.80
N CYS A 101 0.67 -19.12 -16.46
CA CYS A 101 0.54 -19.21 -17.92
C CYS A 101 1.51 -18.31 -18.71
N GLY A 102 2.29 -17.46 -18.05
CA GLY A 102 3.23 -16.54 -18.70
C GLY A 102 2.62 -15.21 -19.16
N ILE A 103 1.39 -14.88 -18.77
CA ILE A 103 0.72 -13.63 -19.20
C ILE A 103 1.50 -12.37 -18.80
N ARG A 104 2.11 -12.32 -17.60
CA ARG A 104 2.95 -11.18 -17.21
C ARG A 104 4.19 -11.07 -18.08
N SER A 105 4.89 -12.17 -18.26
CA SER A 105 6.04 -12.27 -19.18
C SER A 105 5.70 -11.76 -20.59
N LEU A 106 4.56 -12.20 -21.14
CA LEU A 106 4.08 -11.78 -22.46
C LEU A 106 3.82 -10.27 -22.51
N ARG A 107 3.14 -9.72 -21.50
CA ARG A 107 2.86 -8.29 -21.40
C ARG A 107 4.13 -7.46 -21.22
N TYR A 108 5.11 -7.93 -20.44
CA TYR A 108 6.41 -7.26 -20.33
C TYR A 108 7.16 -7.22 -21.67
N LEU A 109 7.08 -8.26 -22.49
CA LEU A 109 7.71 -8.31 -23.82
C LEU A 109 7.06 -7.37 -24.82
N ILE A 110 5.72 -7.36 -24.86
CA ILE A 110 4.95 -6.66 -25.90
C ILE A 110 4.66 -5.20 -25.49
N GLU A 111 4.12 -4.98 -24.30
CA GLU A 111 3.63 -3.67 -23.88
C GLU A 111 4.74 -2.82 -23.25
N ALA A 112 5.64 -3.43 -22.46
CA ALA A 112 6.78 -2.72 -21.86
C ALA A 112 8.07 -2.79 -22.71
N GLU A 113 8.01 -3.45 -23.87
CA GLU A 113 9.13 -3.62 -24.80
C GLU A 113 10.42 -4.12 -24.11
N ALA A 114 10.28 -5.07 -23.18
CA ALA A 114 11.43 -5.67 -22.52
C ALA A 114 12.39 -6.28 -23.56
N ASP A 115 13.70 -6.05 -23.37
CA ASP A 115 14.73 -6.62 -24.24
C ASP A 115 14.82 -8.12 -24.05
N PHE A 116 14.62 -8.57 -22.80
CA PHE A 116 14.65 -9.97 -22.44
C PHE A 116 13.72 -10.26 -21.26
N VAL A 117 12.99 -11.38 -21.33
CA VAL A 117 12.22 -11.92 -20.20
C VAL A 117 12.61 -13.36 -19.91
N LEU A 118 13.03 -13.63 -18.68
CA LEU A 118 13.13 -14.98 -18.14
C LEU A 118 11.80 -15.32 -17.45
N ALA A 119 11.00 -16.17 -18.09
CA ALA A 119 9.75 -16.67 -17.54
C ALA A 119 10.02 -17.96 -16.76
N ASN A 120 9.84 -17.92 -15.44
CA ASN A 120 10.07 -19.07 -14.57
C ASN A 120 8.77 -19.54 -13.91
N ASP A 121 8.56 -20.85 -13.90
CA ASP A 121 7.54 -21.51 -13.05
C ASP A 121 8.16 -22.70 -12.33
N ALA A 122 7.57 -23.19 -11.25
CA ALA A 122 8.05 -24.41 -10.58
C ALA A 122 7.39 -25.68 -11.14
N ASN A 123 6.25 -25.55 -11.81
CA ASN A 123 5.50 -26.68 -12.37
C ASN A 123 5.95 -27.00 -13.80
N ASP A 124 6.54 -28.19 -13.97
CA ASP A 124 7.02 -28.66 -15.27
C ASP A 124 5.91 -28.75 -16.33
N ASP A 125 4.67 -29.04 -15.91
CA ASP A 125 3.51 -29.16 -16.79
C ASP A 125 3.15 -27.84 -17.49
N ASN A 126 3.53 -26.70 -16.90
CA ASN A 126 3.25 -25.37 -17.45
C ASN A 126 4.16 -25.03 -18.65
N ARG A 127 5.20 -25.83 -18.95
CA ARG A 127 6.17 -25.53 -20.02
C ARG A 127 5.49 -25.20 -21.34
N LYS A 128 4.54 -26.06 -21.74
CA LYS A 128 3.90 -26.00 -23.05
C LYS A 128 3.12 -24.69 -23.19
N VAL A 129 2.21 -24.41 -22.26
CA VAL A 129 1.38 -23.20 -22.28
C VAL A 129 2.20 -21.92 -22.19
N ILE A 130 3.25 -21.88 -21.36
CA ILE A 130 4.14 -20.71 -21.28
C ILE A 130 4.83 -20.48 -22.63
N THR A 131 5.42 -21.54 -23.21
CA THR A 131 6.16 -21.46 -24.48
C THR A 131 5.23 -21.06 -25.64
N GLU A 132 4.04 -21.65 -25.71
CA GLU A 132 3.04 -21.34 -26.74
C GLU A 132 2.57 -19.88 -26.63
N ASN A 133 2.29 -19.39 -25.42
CA ASN A 133 1.92 -17.99 -25.22
C ASN A 133 3.04 -17.02 -25.62
N LEU A 134 4.30 -17.32 -25.27
CA LEU A 134 5.46 -16.46 -25.59
C LEU A 134 5.89 -16.54 -27.05
N SER A 135 5.53 -17.63 -27.77
CA SER A 135 5.85 -17.79 -29.20
C SER A 135 5.23 -16.74 -30.11
N GLN A 136 4.23 -16.01 -29.60
CA GLN A 136 3.60 -14.87 -30.27
C GLN A 136 4.54 -13.65 -30.39
N VAL A 137 5.62 -13.61 -29.61
CA VAL A 137 6.59 -12.52 -29.65
C VAL A 137 7.59 -12.81 -30.76
N GLU A 138 7.58 -11.96 -31.79
CA GLU A 138 8.54 -12.06 -32.90
C GLU A 138 9.98 -11.96 -32.38
N SER A 139 10.83 -12.85 -32.90
CA SER A 139 12.28 -12.72 -32.74
C SER A 139 12.73 -11.40 -33.36
N SER A 140 13.47 -10.60 -32.61
CA SER A 140 14.13 -9.42 -33.16
C SER A 140 15.07 -9.82 -34.30
N SER A 141 15.41 -8.89 -35.18
CA SER A 141 16.27 -9.08 -36.36
C SER A 141 17.70 -9.57 -36.06
N GLY A 142 18.05 -9.82 -34.79
CA GLY A 142 19.32 -10.37 -34.34
C GLY A 142 19.13 -11.75 -33.69
N ASP A 143 20.20 -12.55 -33.68
CA ASP A 143 20.17 -13.98 -33.31
C ASP A 143 19.82 -14.30 -31.84
N ASP A 144 19.76 -13.30 -30.94
CA ASP A 144 19.50 -13.54 -29.53
C ASP A 144 18.00 -13.61 -29.20
N PRO A 145 17.53 -14.65 -28.48
CA PRO A 145 16.12 -14.80 -28.12
C PRO A 145 15.69 -13.72 -27.11
N ARG A 146 14.51 -13.13 -27.34
CA ARG A 146 13.90 -12.14 -26.42
C ARG A 146 13.33 -12.75 -25.14
N TRP A 147 13.24 -14.07 -25.05
CA TRP A 147 12.72 -14.73 -23.87
C TRP A 147 13.34 -16.12 -23.68
N ALA A 148 13.28 -16.60 -22.44
CA ALA A 148 13.62 -17.98 -22.09
C ALA A 148 12.65 -18.50 -21.04
N VAL A 149 12.41 -19.81 -21.04
CA VAL A 149 11.54 -20.49 -20.08
C VAL A 149 12.37 -21.43 -19.21
N THR A 150 12.34 -21.22 -17.89
CA THR A 150 12.91 -22.13 -16.90
C THR A 150 11.83 -22.73 -16.02
N LEU A 151 12.05 -23.97 -15.59
CA LEU A 151 11.14 -24.65 -14.67
C LEU A 151 11.92 -25.01 -13.41
N SER A 152 11.86 -24.13 -12.42
CA SER A 152 12.66 -24.22 -11.20
C SER A 152 11.98 -23.50 -10.04
N ASP A 153 12.36 -23.89 -8.83
CA ASP A 153 12.05 -23.08 -7.65
C ASP A 153 12.59 -21.65 -7.81
N ALA A 154 11.77 -20.66 -7.48
CA ALA A 154 12.08 -19.25 -7.67
C ALA A 154 13.34 -18.81 -6.90
N ASN A 155 13.57 -19.31 -5.68
CA ASN A 155 14.81 -18.99 -4.94
C ASN A 155 16.03 -19.61 -5.60
N ARG A 156 15.90 -20.83 -6.13
CA ARG A 156 16.98 -21.49 -6.86
C ARG A 156 17.40 -20.67 -8.08
N ILE A 157 16.47 -20.33 -8.98
CA ILE A 157 16.81 -19.58 -10.20
C ILE A 157 17.42 -18.22 -9.87
N MET A 158 16.85 -17.46 -8.93
CA MET A 158 17.40 -16.17 -8.51
C MET A 158 18.80 -16.32 -7.90
N THR A 159 19.05 -17.35 -7.10
CA THR A 159 20.38 -17.62 -6.53
C THR A 159 21.39 -18.00 -7.61
N GLU A 160 21.00 -18.83 -8.58
CA GLU A 160 21.87 -19.19 -9.70
C GLU A 160 22.23 -17.96 -10.55
N CYS A 161 21.25 -17.09 -10.84
CA CYS A 161 21.46 -15.82 -11.52
C CYS A 161 22.45 -14.93 -10.76
N TYR A 162 22.28 -14.79 -9.44
CA TYR A 162 23.22 -14.06 -8.58
C TYR A 162 24.65 -14.62 -8.66
N LEU A 163 24.82 -15.94 -8.55
CA LEU A 163 26.13 -16.60 -8.61
C LEU A 163 26.82 -16.45 -9.96
N LYS A 164 26.04 -16.48 -11.05
CA LYS A 164 26.51 -16.25 -12.43
C LYS A 164 26.70 -14.77 -12.76
N ARG A 165 26.33 -13.85 -11.85
CA ARG A 165 26.31 -12.40 -12.06
C ARG A 165 25.41 -11.98 -13.23
N ASP A 166 24.35 -12.77 -13.47
CA ASP A 166 23.34 -12.50 -14.48
C ASP A 166 22.14 -11.82 -13.83
N PHE A 167 22.20 -10.48 -13.76
CA PHE A 167 21.25 -9.67 -13.00
C PHE A 167 20.11 -9.12 -13.85
N PHE A 168 18.96 -8.89 -13.22
CA PHE A 168 17.75 -8.36 -13.85
C PHE A 168 17.47 -6.91 -13.47
N ASP A 169 16.84 -6.18 -14.38
CA ASP A 169 16.40 -4.80 -14.17
C ASP A 169 15.07 -4.75 -13.42
N LEU A 170 14.19 -5.73 -13.65
CA LEU A 170 12.94 -5.93 -12.93
C LEU A 170 12.82 -7.40 -12.51
N ILE A 171 12.47 -7.65 -11.25
CA ILE A 171 12.07 -8.98 -10.77
C ILE A 171 10.63 -8.89 -10.28
N ASP A 172 9.75 -9.70 -10.87
CA ASP A 172 8.34 -9.82 -10.50
C ASP A 172 8.12 -11.14 -9.74
N ILE A 173 7.55 -11.02 -8.53
CA ILE A 173 7.24 -12.12 -7.64
C ILE A 173 5.75 -12.07 -7.36
N ASP A 174 5.00 -12.95 -8.03
CA ASP A 174 3.56 -13.13 -7.82
C ASP A 174 3.29 -14.48 -7.16
N SER A 175 3.50 -14.56 -5.85
CA SER A 175 3.41 -15.84 -5.12
C SER A 175 2.08 -16.01 -4.36
N PHE A 176 1.78 -17.26 -4.01
CA PHE A 176 0.71 -17.58 -3.07
C PHE A 176 1.20 -17.51 -1.62
N GLY A 177 0.42 -16.86 -0.77
CA GLY A 177 0.73 -16.68 0.64
C GLY A 177 1.71 -15.53 0.91
N SER A 178 2.84 -15.86 1.52
CA SER A 178 3.81 -14.90 2.05
C SER A 178 5.10 -14.91 1.24
N ASP A 179 5.48 -13.73 0.74
CA ASP A 179 6.63 -13.57 -0.17
C ASP A 179 7.97 -13.38 0.57
N SER A 180 7.93 -13.32 1.90
CA SER A 180 9.11 -13.04 2.74
C SER A 180 10.31 -13.95 2.46
N SER A 181 10.07 -15.19 2.01
CA SER A 181 11.11 -16.16 1.66
C SER A 181 11.89 -15.79 0.39
N PHE A 182 11.27 -15.07 -0.55
CA PHE A 182 11.87 -14.74 -1.85
C PHE A 182 12.69 -13.45 -1.83
N LEU A 183 12.39 -12.53 -0.89
CA LEU A 183 12.97 -11.18 -0.84
C LEU A 183 14.50 -11.17 -0.92
N ARG A 184 15.18 -12.05 -0.17
CA ARG A 184 16.65 -12.07 -0.13
C ARG A 184 17.25 -12.46 -1.47
N SER A 185 16.75 -13.55 -2.08
CA SER A 185 17.24 -14.05 -3.36
C SER A 185 16.96 -13.05 -4.48
N ALA A 186 15.78 -12.43 -4.46
CA ALA A 186 15.39 -11.40 -5.41
C ALA A 186 16.30 -10.17 -5.34
N ILE A 187 16.52 -9.61 -4.14
CA ILE A 187 17.39 -8.45 -3.96
C ILE A 187 18.82 -8.74 -4.43
N ASN A 188 19.31 -9.97 -4.25
CA ASN A 188 20.63 -10.36 -4.74
C ASN A 188 20.69 -10.47 -6.28
N ALA A 189 19.64 -10.98 -6.92
CA ALA A 189 19.57 -11.15 -8.39
C ALA A 189 19.21 -9.85 -9.13
N LEU A 190 18.84 -8.80 -8.41
CA LEU A 190 18.44 -7.51 -8.97
C LEU A 190 19.65 -6.61 -9.22
N LYS A 191 19.64 -5.88 -10.33
CA LYS A 191 20.59 -4.80 -10.58
C LYS A 191 20.38 -3.65 -9.60
N LEU A 192 21.45 -2.87 -9.39
CA LEU A 192 21.33 -1.61 -8.68
C LEU A 192 20.41 -0.66 -9.43
N ASP A 193 19.58 0.06 -8.67
CA ASP A 193 18.50 0.91 -9.18
C ASP A 193 17.36 0.14 -9.87
N GLY A 194 17.38 -1.19 -9.80
CA GLY A 194 16.35 -2.07 -10.35
C GLY A 194 15.03 -2.04 -9.58
N LEU A 195 14.01 -2.63 -10.21
CA LEU A 195 12.64 -2.72 -9.73
C LEU A 195 12.34 -4.12 -9.16
N LEU A 196 11.75 -4.16 -7.97
CA LEU A 196 11.27 -5.37 -7.33
C LEU A 196 9.76 -5.25 -7.14
N TYR A 197 9.01 -6.06 -7.87
CA TYR A 197 7.56 -6.14 -7.74
C TYR A 197 7.19 -7.38 -6.93
N VAL A 198 6.52 -7.18 -5.79
CA VAL A 198 6.23 -8.25 -4.83
C VAL A 198 4.74 -8.31 -4.55
N THR A 199 4.17 -9.51 -4.49
CA THR A 199 2.74 -9.74 -4.29
C THR A 199 2.47 -10.77 -3.21
N SER A 200 2.04 -10.32 -2.02
CA SER A 200 1.56 -11.23 -0.99
C SER A 200 0.04 -11.42 -1.07
N THR A 201 -0.43 -12.64 -0.83
CA THR A 201 -1.87 -12.97 -0.75
C THR A 201 -2.30 -13.42 0.66
N ASP A 202 -1.44 -13.25 1.66
CA ASP A 202 -1.71 -13.58 3.06
C ASP A 202 -2.49 -12.47 3.78
N GLY A 203 -3.78 -12.35 3.48
CA GLY A 203 -4.70 -11.45 4.16
C GLY A 203 -4.92 -11.78 5.64
N PHE A 204 -4.72 -13.04 6.05
CA PHE A 204 -4.96 -13.46 7.44
C PHE A 204 -3.88 -12.92 8.38
N SER A 205 -2.62 -12.98 7.95
CA SER A 205 -1.49 -12.39 8.67
C SER A 205 -1.53 -10.86 8.63
N SER A 206 -1.87 -10.27 7.47
CA SER A 206 -2.05 -8.82 7.32
C SER A 206 -3.17 -8.25 8.21
N GLY A 207 -4.19 -9.04 8.49
CA GLY A 207 -5.26 -8.72 9.46
C GLY A 207 -4.83 -8.67 10.93
N GLY A 208 -3.57 -8.99 11.24
CA GLY A 208 -3.05 -9.05 12.61
C GLY A 208 -3.60 -10.21 13.44
N ARG A 209 -4.24 -11.20 12.81
CA ARG A 209 -4.83 -12.37 13.50
C ARG A 209 -3.81 -13.47 13.80
N ARG A 210 -2.60 -13.35 13.23
CA ARG A 210 -1.50 -14.33 13.31
C ARG A 210 -0.16 -13.63 13.60
N PRO A 211 -0.02 -12.95 14.75
CA PRO A 211 1.13 -12.07 15.01
C PRO A 211 2.46 -12.83 15.12
N GLN A 212 2.46 -14.10 15.54
CA GLN A 212 3.66 -14.93 15.56
C GLN A 212 4.13 -15.25 14.14
N GLN A 213 3.21 -15.48 13.20
CA GLN A 213 3.53 -15.74 11.80
C GLN A 213 4.07 -14.48 11.12
N THR A 214 3.49 -13.30 11.39
CA THR A 214 4.04 -12.04 10.86
C THR A 214 5.42 -11.75 11.44
N LEU A 215 5.66 -12.09 12.72
CA LEU A 215 6.98 -11.97 13.33
C LEU A 215 7.98 -12.94 12.69
N ALA A 216 7.60 -14.19 12.42
CA ALA A 216 8.49 -15.15 11.77
C ALA A 216 8.83 -14.75 10.31
N ALA A 217 7.82 -14.38 9.52
CA ALA A 217 7.97 -14.05 8.11
C ALA A 217 8.61 -12.67 7.90
N TYR A 218 8.03 -11.65 8.55
CA TYR A 218 8.35 -10.25 8.29
C TYR A 218 9.00 -9.56 9.49
N GLY A 219 9.38 -10.28 10.55
CA GLY A 219 9.95 -9.71 11.79
C GLY A 219 9.19 -8.51 12.33
N ALA A 220 7.88 -8.47 12.06
CA ALA A 220 6.95 -7.46 12.48
C ALA A 220 5.86 -8.15 13.30
N TYR A 221 5.65 -7.70 14.53
CA TYR A 221 4.55 -8.21 15.34
C TYR A 221 3.29 -7.40 15.03
N VAL A 222 2.40 -7.93 14.20
CA VAL A 222 1.24 -7.19 13.68
C VAL A 222 -0.01 -7.55 14.48
N ARG A 223 -0.64 -6.53 15.07
CA ARG A 223 -1.90 -6.65 15.83
C ARG A 223 -3.08 -6.14 15.00
N PRO A 224 -4.32 -6.62 15.28
CA PRO A 224 -5.50 -6.16 14.57
C PRO A 224 -5.73 -4.66 14.80
N MET A 225 -5.94 -3.92 13.71
CA MET A 225 -6.19 -2.47 13.66
C MET A 225 -7.24 -2.17 12.58
N PRO A 226 -7.98 -1.04 12.64
CA PRO A 226 -9.08 -0.76 11.71
C PRO A 226 -8.66 -0.60 10.25
N TYR A 227 -7.39 -0.28 9.99
CA TYR A 227 -6.77 -0.14 8.66
C TYR A 227 -5.82 -1.31 8.34
N SER A 228 -6.24 -2.54 8.65
CA SER A 228 -5.43 -3.75 8.50
C SER A 228 -4.84 -3.95 7.10
N ASN A 229 -5.56 -3.55 6.05
CA ASN A 229 -5.13 -3.75 4.68
C ASN A 229 -3.92 -2.85 4.36
N GLU A 230 -3.94 -1.61 4.82
CA GLU A 230 -2.76 -0.75 4.72
C GLU A 230 -1.60 -1.26 5.59
N LEU A 231 -1.92 -1.80 6.77
CA LEU A 231 -0.94 -2.40 7.67
C LEU A 231 -0.21 -3.57 7.00
N GLY A 232 -0.92 -4.38 6.19
CA GLY A 232 -0.35 -5.45 5.38
C GLY A 232 0.67 -4.93 4.35
N LEU A 233 0.34 -3.88 3.61
CA LEU A 233 1.28 -3.24 2.67
C LEU A 233 2.52 -2.72 3.40
N ARG A 234 2.32 -2.03 4.54
CA ARG A 234 3.42 -1.50 5.36
C ARG A 234 4.30 -2.58 5.97
N MET A 235 3.73 -3.73 6.32
CA MET A 235 4.46 -4.91 6.78
C MET A 235 5.31 -5.49 5.65
N LEU A 236 4.75 -5.65 4.46
CA LEU A 236 5.46 -6.18 3.29
C LEU A 236 6.66 -5.29 2.92
N ILE A 237 6.45 -3.98 2.82
CA ILE A 237 7.51 -2.99 2.59
C ILE A 237 8.55 -3.06 3.72
N GLY A 238 8.09 -3.10 4.99
CA GLY A 238 8.97 -3.17 6.15
C GLY A 238 9.85 -4.43 6.17
N GLY A 239 9.33 -5.57 5.72
CA GLY A 239 10.10 -6.80 5.54
C GLY A 239 11.18 -6.65 4.47
N ALA A 240 10.84 -6.07 3.32
CA ALA A 240 11.79 -5.78 2.25
C ALA A 240 12.89 -4.80 2.71
N VAL A 241 12.52 -3.73 3.42
CA VAL A 241 13.46 -2.77 4.02
C VAL A 241 14.44 -3.49 4.94
N ARG A 242 13.97 -4.36 5.85
CA ARG A 242 14.88 -5.09 6.74
C ARG A 242 15.84 -5.97 5.95
N VAL A 243 15.35 -6.77 5.02
CA VAL A 243 16.19 -7.71 4.25
C VAL A 243 17.23 -6.93 3.42
N ALA A 244 16.82 -5.86 2.75
CA ALA A 244 17.72 -4.98 2.00
C ALA A 244 18.78 -4.33 2.88
N SER A 245 18.40 -3.88 4.09
CA SER A 245 19.33 -3.23 5.03
C SER A 245 20.46 -4.15 5.46
N VAL A 246 20.17 -5.44 5.70
CA VAL A 246 21.17 -6.47 6.01
C VAL A 246 22.17 -6.65 4.86
N LEU A 247 21.72 -6.41 3.62
CA LEU A 247 22.53 -6.52 2.41
C LEU A 247 23.25 -5.21 2.03
N GLY A 248 23.07 -4.12 2.78
CA GLY A 248 23.65 -2.81 2.48
C GLY A 248 22.89 -2.02 1.40
N TYR A 249 21.60 -2.31 1.22
CA TYR A 249 20.73 -1.64 0.26
C TYR A 249 19.65 -0.82 0.96
N ARG A 250 19.18 0.22 0.26
CA ARG A 250 18.00 1.00 0.59
C ARG A 250 16.87 0.65 -0.37
N VAL A 251 15.68 0.52 0.17
CA VAL A 251 14.44 0.28 -0.59
C VAL A 251 13.58 1.54 -0.55
N THR A 252 13.00 1.89 -1.70
CA THR A 252 12.03 3.00 -1.82
C THR A 252 10.74 2.46 -2.44
N PRO A 253 9.58 2.59 -1.79
CA PRO A 253 8.30 2.30 -2.43
C PRO A 253 8.04 3.29 -3.56
N LEU A 254 7.75 2.77 -4.75
CA LEU A 254 7.24 3.58 -5.87
C LEU A 254 5.71 3.61 -5.84
N PHE A 255 5.09 2.47 -5.56
CA PHE A 255 3.67 2.38 -5.27
C PHE A 255 3.34 1.12 -4.48
N SER A 256 2.16 1.12 -3.87
CA SER A 256 1.54 -0.05 -3.26
C SER A 256 0.09 -0.17 -3.72
N TYR A 257 -0.41 -1.39 -3.89
CA TYR A 257 -1.77 -1.63 -4.34
C TYR A 257 -2.40 -2.76 -3.54
N TYR A 258 -3.65 -2.54 -3.10
CA TYR A 258 -4.48 -3.55 -2.46
C TYR A 258 -5.68 -3.89 -3.34
N SER A 259 -5.90 -5.18 -3.60
CA SER A 259 -7.12 -5.68 -4.24
C SER A 259 -7.93 -6.54 -3.26
N TYR A 260 -9.23 -6.27 -3.19
CA TYR A 260 -10.11 -6.88 -2.18
C TYR A 260 -10.65 -8.27 -2.54
N HIS A 261 -10.77 -8.59 -3.84
CA HIS A 261 -11.44 -9.81 -4.33
C HIS A 261 -10.71 -11.12 -3.97
N GLY A 262 -9.43 -11.02 -3.64
CA GLY A 262 -8.74 -11.94 -2.76
C GLY A 262 -7.63 -11.10 -2.17
N PRO A 263 -7.53 -10.90 -0.85
CA PRO A 263 -6.70 -9.84 -0.27
C PRO A 263 -5.26 -9.95 -0.78
N ILE A 264 -4.96 -9.12 -1.79
CA ILE A 264 -3.72 -9.13 -2.57
C ILE A 264 -3.01 -7.83 -2.26
N PHE A 265 -1.77 -7.94 -1.79
CA PHE A 265 -0.91 -6.85 -1.37
C PHE A 265 0.25 -6.77 -2.35
N ARG A 266 0.24 -5.77 -3.24
CA ARG A 266 1.30 -5.54 -4.22
C ARG A 266 2.13 -4.33 -3.83
N VAL A 267 3.44 -4.43 -3.96
CA VAL A 267 4.35 -3.30 -3.74
C VAL A 267 5.41 -3.30 -4.83
N MET A 268 5.56 -2.15 -5.49
CA MET A 268 6.66 -1.91 -6.41
C MET A 268 7.73 -1.11 -5.68
N LEU A 269 8.93 -1.68 -5.64
CA LEU A 269 10.05 -1.19 -4.85
C LEU A 269 11.23 -0.89 -5.77
N ARG A 270 11.90 0.24 -5.56
CA ARG A 270 13.20 0.53 -6.16
C ARG A 270 14.31 0.24 -5.17
N VAL A 271 15.28 -0.57 -5.57
CA VAL A 271 16.39 -1.01 -4.71
C VAL A 271 17.68 -0.33 -5.14
N ASN A 272 18.29 0.40 -4.21
CA ASN A 272 19.50 1.17 -4.45
C ASN A 272 20.57 0.88 -3.40
N ARG A 273 21.84 1.19 -3.70
CA ARG A 273 22.86 1.27 -2.66
C ARG A 273 22.49 2.37 -1.69
N GLY A 274 22.61 2.11 -0.40
CA GLY A 274 22.27 3.10 0.60
C GLY A 274 22.71 2.69 1.98
N LYS A 275 22.74 3.69 2.87
CA LYS A 275 22.94 3.47 4.29
C LYS A 275 21.70 2.80 4.89
N LEU A 276 21.84 2.40 6.15
CA LEU A 276 20.73 1.91 6.97
C LEU A 276 19.51 2.84 6.86
N PRO A 277 18.29 2.28 6.93
CA PRO A 277 17.06 3.04 6.83
C PRO A 277 17.07 4.15 7.87
N ASP A 278 16.66 5.34 7.46
CA ASP A 278 16.37 6.43 8.39
C ASP A 278 15.30 5.94 9.38
N ASN A 279 15.55 6.15 10.69
CA ASN A 279 14.63 5.80 11.77
C ASN A 279 13.25 6.46 11.60
N ARG A 280 13.15 7.46 10.72
CA ARG A 280 11.91 8.17 10.40
C ARG A 280 10.84 7.32 9.70
N ASN A 281 11.22 6.39 8.82
CA ASN A 281 10.24 5.68 7.97
C ASN A 281 10.12 4.18 8.30
N TYR A 282 10.78 3.72 9.36
CA TYR A 282 10.74 2.33 9.81
C TYR A 282 10.57 2.27 11.32
N GLY A 283 9.33 2.13 11.77
CA GLY A 283 8.94 2.32 13.17
C GLY A 283 7.71 1.51 13.55
N PHE A 284 7.01 1.97 14.58
CA PHE A 284 5.88 1.27 15.18
C PHE A 284 4.62 2.12 15.05
N ILE A 285 3.50 1.46 14.83
CA ILE A 285 2.18 2.10 14.79
C ILE A 285 1.40 1.62 16.00
N SER A 286 0.74 2.54 16.68
CA SER A 286 -0.22 2.23 17.74
C SER A 286 -1.63 2.60 17.33
N TYR A 287 -2.60 1.93 17.94
CA TYR A 287 -4.01 2.28 17.87
C TYR A 287 -4.66 2.05 19.24
N CYS A 288 -5.46 3.00 19.70
CA CYS A 288 -6.23 2.86 20.93
C CYS A 288 -7.67 2.48 20.61
N HIS A 289 -8.10 1.28 20.99
CA HIS A 289 -9.48 0.83 20.79
C HIS A 289 -10.51 1.72 21.52
N ASN A 290 -10.12 2.36 22.63
CA ASN A 290 -11.01 3.22 23.41
C ASN A 290 -11.35 4.53 22.67
N CYS A 291 -10.35 5.37 22.39
CA CYS A 291 -10.57 6.68 21.78
C CYS A 291 -10.40 6.73 20.26
N GLY A 292 -9.86 5.68 19.64
CA GLY A 292 -9.57 5.60 18.21
C GLY A 292 -8.34 6.41 17.77
N SER A 293 -7.51 6.86 18.71
CA SER A 293 -6.26 7.56 18.39
C SER A 293 -5.24 6.59 17.80
N SER A 294 -4.63 6.98 16.70
CA SER A 294 -3.46 6.31 16.10
C SER A 294 -2.24 7.19 16.23
N GLN A 295 -1.07 6.58 16.48
CA GLN A 295 0.19 7.31 16.57
C GLN A 295 1.36 6.46 16.09
N GLU A 296 2.30 7.10 15.39
CA GLU A 296 3.58 6.54 15.00
C GLU A 296 4.62 6.75 16.11
N TYR A 297 5.52 5.79 16.26
CA TYR A 297 6.63 5.82 17.19
C TYR A 297 7.90 5.34 16.53
N SER A 298 8.96 6.12 16.68
CA SER A 298 10.32 5.67 16.34
C SER A 298 10.84 4.64 17.35
N TRP A 299 11.95 3.98 17.01
CA TRP A 299 12.66 3.08 17.92
C TRP A 299 13.03 3.74 19.25
N ALA A 300 13.41 5.02 19.24
CA ALA A 300 13.79 5.77 20.44
C ALA A 300 12.59 6.12 21.34
N GLU A 301 11.37 6.01 20.83
CA GLU A 301 10.12 6.34 21.52
C GLU A 301 9.36 5.11 22.03
N LEU A 302 9.85 3.90 21.76
CA LEU A 302 9.19 2.65 22.19
C LEU A 302 8.83 2.62 23.69
N GLY A 303 9.73 3.10 24.55
CA GLY A 303 9.48 3.17 25.99
C GLY A 303 8.52 4.29 26.43
N ARG A 304 8.17 5.22 25.53
CA ARG A 304 7.30 6.38 25.77
C ARG A 304 5.89 6.22 25.17
N MET A 305 5.57 5.02 24.67
CA MET A 305 4.27 4.75 24.07
C MET A 305 3.14 4.97 25.07
N SER A 306 2.20 5.84 24.70
CA SER A 306 1.05 6.19 25.53
C SER A 306 -0.16 6.52 24.65
N CYS A 307 -1.32 6.66 25.28
CA CYS A 307 -2.53 7.11 24.59
C CYS A 307 -2.96 8.44 25.19
N PRO A 308 -3.34 9.46 24.38
CA PRO A 308 -3.84 10.74 24.88
C PRO A 308 -5.08 10.63 25.80
N CYS A 309 -5.82 9.52 25.75
CA CYS A 309 -6.99 9.31 26.62
C CYS A 309 -6.65 8.63 27.96
N SER A 310 -5.38 8.46 28.31
CA SER A 310 -4.94 7.81 29.55
C SER A 310 -3.86 8.63 30.24
N ASP A 311 -4.17 9.16 31.43
CA ASP A 311 -3.37 10.18 32.11
C ASP A 311 -2.06 9.68 32.77
N SER A 312 -1.73 8.39 32.74
CA SER A 312 -0.48 7.88 33.38
C SER A 312 -0.20 6.39 33.24
N LYS A 313 -1.12 5.55 32.75
CA LYS A 313 -0.91 4.11 32.59
C LYS A 313 -1.06 3.70 31.13
N VAL A 314 -0.21 2.78 30.66
CA VAL A 314 -0.38 2.13 29.34
C VAL A 314 -1.78 1.54 29.32
N SER A 315 -2.65 2.13 28.50
CA SER A 315 -4.04 1.70 28.41
C SER A 315 -4.08 0.25 27.94
N LYS A 316 -4.87 -0.61 28.59
CA LYS A 316 -5.14 -1.98 28.09
C LYS A 316 -5.73 -1.97 26.67
N SER A 317 -6.29 -0.83 26.26
CA SER A 317 -6.87 -0.62 24.93
C SER A 317 -5.84 -0.20 23.87
N LEU A 318 -4.60 0.11 24.25
CA LEU A 318 -3.54 0.46 23.30
C LEU A 318 -2.94 -0.81 22.71
N VAL A 319 -3.03 -0.96 21.40
CA VAL A 319 -2.34 -2.01 20.64
C VAL A 319 -1.22 -1.38 19.83
N VAL A 320 -0.14 -2.13 19.66
CA VAL A 320 1.06 -1.71 18.94
C VAL A 320 1.42 -2.77 17.90
N SER A 321 1.75 -2.32 16.70
CA SER A 321 2.22 -3.14 15.58
C SER A 321 3.58 -2.65 15.10
N GLY A 322 4.51 -3.57 14.89
CA GLY A 322 5.74 -3.31 14.15
C GLY A 322 6.96 -4.15 14.52
N PRO A 323 8.14 -3.77 14.00
CA PRO A 323 8.38 -2.61 13.14
C PRO A 323 7.74 -2.73 11.74
N LEU A 324 7.31 -1.62 11.16
CA LEU A 324 6.65 -1.49 9.86
C LEU A 324 7.24 -0.33 9.07
N TRP A 325 6.96 -0.29 7.76
CA TRP A 325 7.15 0.93 6.98
C TRP A 325 6.13 2.00 7.38
N THR A 326 6.61 3.14 7.88
CA THR A 326 5.78 4.27 8.32
C THR A 326 5.80 5.45 7.33
N GLY A 327 6.72 5.43 6.36
CA GLY A 327 6.80 6.45 5.31
C GLY A 327 5.68 6.38 4.26
N PRO A 328 5.82 7.18 3.18
CA PRO A 328 4.88 7.21 2.05
C PRO A 328 4.75 5.85 1.36
N LEU A 329 3.53 5.51 0.93
CA LEU A 329 3.26 4.28 0.18
C LEU A 329 3.48 4.41 -1.33
N HIS A 330 3.55 5.66 -1.81
CA HIS A 330 3.62 6.02 -3.21
C HIS A 330 4.65 7.13 -3.39
N ASP A 331 5.33 7.11 -4.53
CA ASP A 331 6.09 8.24 -5.05
C ASP A 331 5.19 9.04 -5.99
N THR A 332 4.85 10.28 -5.62
CA THR A 332 3.88 11.10 -6.37
C THR A 332 4.30 11.34 -7.81
N LEU A 333 5.60 11.59 -8.03
CA LEU A 333 6.11 11.86 -9.37
C LEU A 333 6.00 10.60 -10.22
N TYR A 334 6.40 9.45 -9.66
CA TYR A 334 6.31 8.17 -10.35
C TYR A 334 4.87 7.79 -10.71
N ILE A 335 3.92 7.95 -9.79
CA ILE A 335 2.50 7.69 -10.10
C ILE A 335 1.96 8.65 -11.17
N THR A 336 2.39 9.92 -11.13
CA THR A 336 1.97 10.90 -12.14
C THR A 336 2.50 10.51 -13.53
N GLU A 337 3.75 10.07 -13.62
CA GLU A 337 4.31 9.53 -14.86
C GLU A 337 3.57 8.27 -15.33
N MET A 338 3.17 7.39 -14.40
CA MET A 338 2.35 6.21 -14.73
C MET A 338 0.97 6.60 -15.27
N LEU A 339 0.35 7.64 -14.70
CA LEU A 339 -0.93 8.17 -15.18
C LEU A 339 -0.81 8.72 -16.59
N HIS A 340 0.18 9.57 -16.86
CA HIS A 340 0.42 10.09 -18.21
C HIS A 340 0.69 8.96 -19.22
N LEU A 341 1.50 7.96 -18.84
CA LEU A 341 1.75 6.80 -19.70
C LEU A 341 0.46 6.00 -19.97
N ALA A 342 -0.37 5.81 -18.95
CA ALA A 342 -1.65 5.13 -19.12
C ALA A 342 -2.61 5.92 -20.03
N GLU A 343 -2.59 7.25 -19.98
CA GLU A 343 -3.36 8.11 -20.89
C GLU A 343 -2.82 8.02 -22.33
N GLU A 344 -1.50 8.05 -22.52
CA GLU A 344 -0.85 7.86 -23.83
C GLU A 344 -1.26 6.54 -24.50
N TRP A 345 -1.39 5.48 -23.71
CA TRP A 345 -1.81 4.15 -24.18
C TRP A 345 -3.33 3.97 -24.28
N GLY A 346 -4.12 4.98 -23.92
CA GLY A 346 -5.58 4.90 -23.89
C GLY A 346 -6.12 3.96 -22.80
N TRP A 347 -5.33 3.64 -21.78
CA TRP A 347 -5.74 2.86 -20.61
C TRP A 347 -6.41 3.74 -19.54
N ALA A 348 -6.13 5.05 -19.57
CA ALA A 348 -6.71 6.10 -18.72
C ALA A 348 -7.18 7.30 -19.58
N GLY A 349 -7.93 8.24 -18.99
CA GLY A 349 -8.34 9.48 -19.67
C GLY A 349 -9.84 9.80 -19.66
N SER A 350 -10.14 11.07 -19.94
CA SER A 350 -11.41 11.77 -19.72
C SER A 350 -12.62 11.27 -20.53
N GLY A 351 -12.42 10.44 -21.55
CA GLY A 351 -13.49 9.79 -22.30
C GLY A 351 -13.86 8.39 -21.81
N SER A 352 -12.96 7.71 -21.07
CA SER A 352 -13.14 6.28 -20.73
C SER A 352 -13.58 6.03 -19.29
N GLY A 353 -13.34 6.96 -18.36
CA GLY A 353 -13.70 6.81 -16.95
C GLY A 353 -13.25 5.47 -16.35
N THR A 354 -12.14 4.91 -16.87
CA THR A 354 -11.66 3.57 -16.53
C THR A 354 -11.30 3.48 -15.05
N ASP A 355 -11.39 2.27 -14.51
CA ASP A 355 -11.06 2.05 -13.10
C ASP A 355 -9.57 2.32 -12.80
N LEU A 356 -8.69 2.21 -13.80
CA LEU A 356 -7.27 2.53 -13.68
C LEU A 356 -7.02 4.05 -13.55
N ASP A 357 -7.73 4.88 -14.31
CA ASP A 357 -7.65 6.34 -14.21
C ASP A 357 -8.02 6.82 -12.80
N LYS A 358 -9.16 6.34 -12.29
CA LYS A 358 -9.61 6.65 -10.92
C LYS A 358 -8.61 6.18 -9.88
N LEU A 359 -8.04 4.99 -10.05
CA LEU A 359 -7.07 4.42 -9.13
C LEU A 359 -5.78 5.27 -9.07
N LEU A 360 -5.19 5.59 -10.22
CA LEU A 360 -3.95 6.37 -10.28
C LEU A 360 -4.16 7.78 -9.70
N ASN A 361 -5.26 8.45 -10.05
CA ASN A 361 -5.62 9.74 -9.44
C ASN A 361 -5.80 9.66 -7.92
N GLN A 362 -6.40 8.57 -7.41
CA GLN A 362 -6.50 8.34 -5.96
C GLN A 362 -5.12 8.14 -5.33
N MET A 363 -4.23 7.36 -5.95
CA MET A 363 -2.86 7.17 -5.46
C MET A 363 -2.06 8.48 -5.45
N VAL A 364 -2.23 9.36 -6.45
CA VAL A 364 -1.63 10.70 -6.45
C VAL A 364 -2.12 11.51 -5.24
N ALA A 365 -3.44 11.56 -5.02
CA ALA A 365 -4.02 12.30 -3.91
C ALA A 365 -3.58 11.75 -2.53
N GLU A 366 -3.43 10.43 -2.40
CA GLU A 366 -2.92 9.78 -1.19
C GLU A 366 -1.44 10.04 -0.91
N SER A 367 -0.71 10.55 -1.90
CA SER A 367 0.72 10.83 -1.77
C SER A 367 1.01 12.19 -1.11
N ASP A 368 -0.02 12.95 -0.69
CA ASP A 368 0.16 14.22 0.02
C ASP A 368 0.98 13.98 1.31
N PRO A 369 2.14 14.64 1.49
CA PRO A 369 3.03 14.42 2.62
C PRO A 369 2.44 14.83 3.98
N ARG A 370 1.32 15.57 4.00
CA ARG A 370 0.59 15.91 5.22
C ARG A 370 -0.30 14.78 5.71
N LEU A 371 -0.62 13.80 4.85
CA LEU A 371 -1.46 12.66 5.22
C LEU A 371 -0.66 11.67 6.08
N PRO A 372 -1.20 11.25 7.23
CA PRO A 372 -0.55 10.24 8.07
C PRO A 372 -0.73 8.84 7.49
N PHE A 373 -0.09 7.87 8.14
CA PHE A 373 -0.38 6.45 7.89
C PHE A 373 -1.83 6.10 8.24
N GLY A 374 -2.32 5.03 7.61
CA GLY A 374 -3.64 4.48 7.85
C GLY A 374 -4.75 5.31 7.22
N TYR A 375 -5.95 4.74 7.25
CA TYR A 375 -7.18 5.41 6.85
C TYR A 375 -8.20 5.32 7.98
N THR A 376 -9.13 6.27 7.99
CA THR A 376 -10.25 6.31 8.93
C THR A 376 -11.52 5.87 8.21
N LYS A 377 -12.13 4.76 8.68
CA LYS A 377 -13.42 4.28 8.18
C LYS A 377 -14.53 5.22 8.66
N LEU A 378 -15.40 5.67 7.75
CA LEU A 378 -16.51 6.53 8.15
C LEU A 378 -17.50 5.82 9.06
N ASP A 379 -17.67 4.50 8.89
CA ASP A 379 -18.53 3.70 9.77
C ASP A 379 -18.00 3.64 11.21
N GLU A 380 -16.67 3.67 11.39
CA GLU A 380 -16.06 3.79 12.72
C GLU A 380 -16.35 5.18 13.31
N VAL A 381 -16.18 6.24 12.52
CA VAL A 381 -16.47 7.61 12.96
C VAL A 381 -17.93 7.76 13.37
N ALA A 382 -18.86 7.27 12.54
CA ALA A 382 -20.30 7.33 12.77
C ALA A 382 -20.70 6.55 14.04
N SER A 383 -20.17 5.33 14.19
CA SER A 383 -20.37 4.50 15.37
C SER A 383 -19.89 5.19 16.65
N ARG A 384 -18.67 5.76 16.64
CA ARG A 384 -18.10 6.51 17.78
C ARG A 384 -18.88 7.78 18.07
N ALA A 385 -19.39 8.45 17.03
CA ALA A 385 -20.17 9.67 17.15
C ALA A 385 -21.62 9.42 17.60
N LYS A 386 -22.11 8.18 17.48
CA LYS A 386 -23.52 7.77 17.67
C LYS A 386 -24.47 8.50 16.71
N VAL A 387 -24.05 8.58 15.44
CA VAL A 387 -24.77 9.26 14.36
C VAL A 387 -24.92 8.34 13.15
N ASN A 388 -25.82 8.67 12.22
CA ASN A 388 -25.89 7.99 10.93
C ASN A 388 -24.62 8.27 10.11
N SER A 389 -24.18 7.31 9.31
CA SER A 389 -22.96 7.45 8.50
C SER A 389 -23.11 8.63 7.51
N PRO A 390 -22.32 9.71 7.67
CA PRO A 390 -22.44 10.89 6.82
C PRO A 390 -21.90 10.61 5.41
N PRO A 391 -22.42 11.28 4.36
CA PRO A 391 -21.89 11.12 3.01
C PRO A 391 -20.39 11.48 2.94
N LEU A 392 -19.58 10.61 2.34
CA LEU A 392 -18.13 10.76 2.31
C LEU A 392 -17.69 12.12 1.72
N ARG A 393 -18.36 12.58 0.66
CA ARG A 393 -18.10 13.89 0.03
C ARG A 393 -18.39 15.06 0.99
N ALA A 394 -19.42 14.95 1.83
CA ALA A 394 -19.74 15.98 2.81
C ALA A 394 -18.66 16.07 3.90
N VAL A 395 -18.19 14.92 4.40
CA VAL A 395 -17.09 14.85 5.36
C VAL A 395 -15.81 15.46 4.78
N MET A 396 -15.41 15.05 3.58
CA MET A 396 -14.21 15.59 2.91
C MET A 396 -14.29 17.09 2.70
N SER A 397 -15.38 17.58 2.10
CA SER A 397 -15.54 19.03 1.85
C SER A 397 -15.59 19.86 3.13
N THR A 398 -16.05 19.28 4.24
CA THR A 398 -16.01 19.94 5.54
C THR A 398 -14.59 19.96 6.09
N LEU A 399 -13.86 18.85 6.03
CA LEU A 399 -12.46 18.77 6.47
C LEU A 399 -11.56 19.79 5.75
N GLU A 400 -11.75 19.96 4.44
CA GLU A 400 -11.03 20.94 3.62
C GLU A 400 -11.33 22.39 4.02
N LYS A 401 -12.57 22.65 4.51
CA LYS A 401 -13.05 23.99 4.90
C LYS A 401 -12.83 24.31 6.39
N VAL A 402 -12.61 23.31 7.24
CA VAL A 402 -12.50 23.51 8.69
C VAL A 402 -11.16 24.12 9.02
N PHE A 403 -11.18 25.38 9.49
CA PHE A 403 -10.02 26.01 10.10
C PHE A 403 -9.73 25.37 11.46
N PRO A 404 -8.46 25.01 11.76
CA PRO A 404 -8.12 24.51 13.09
C PRO A 404 -8.46 25.58 14.14
N HIS A 405 -9.37 25.25 15.06
CA HIS A 405 -9.66 26.08 16.23
C HIS A 405 -8.41 26.16 17.11
N ASN A 406 -7.56 27.16 16.87
CA ASN A 406 -6.49 27.52 17.77
C ASN A 406 -7.07 28.46 18.82
N SER A 407 -6.89 28.12 20.10
CA SER A 407 -7.45 28.81 21.29
C SER A 407 -7.04 30.29 21.42
N LEU A 408 -6.13 30.78 20.58
CA LEU A 408 -5.79 32.20 20.47
C LEU A 408 -6.96 33.05 19.95
N TRP A 409 -7.80 32.55 19.04
CA TRP A 409 -8.83 33.39 18.40
C TRP A 409 -10.01 33.71 19.29
N GLN A 410 -10.40 32.80 20.20
CA GLN A 410 -11.40 33.11 21.23
C GLN A 410 -10.91 34.19 22.20
N SER A 411 -9.60 34.21 22.50
CA SER A 411 -9.01 35.24 23.36
C SER A 411 -8.97 36.61 22.69
N ILE A 412 -8.76 36.65 21.36
CA ILE A 412 -8.78 37.90 20.58
C ILE A 412 -10.22 38.42 20.41
N LEU A 413 -11.19 37.54 20.14
CA LEU A 413 -12.61 37.92 20.03
C LEU A 413 -13.20 38.36 21.38
N LEU A 414 -12.79 37.75 22.49
CA LEU A 414 -13.17 38.18 23.85
C LEU A 414 -12.45 39.46 24.29
N GLY A 415 -11.25 39.73 23.76
CA GLY A 415 -10.53 40.99 23.98
C GLY A 415 -11.17 42.18 23.26
N LEU A 416 -11.68 41.98 22.04
CA LEU A 416 -12.35 43.02 21.26
C LEU A 416 -13.79 43.34 21.75
N ALA A 417 -14.45 42.39 22.42
CA ALA A 417 -15.78 42.60 23.00
C ALA A 417 -15.78 43.50 24.26
N ASN A 418 -14.62 43.76 24.87
CA ASN A 418 -14.47 44.52 26.12
C ASN A 418 -13.77 45.89 25.96
N GLY A 419 -13.65 46.42 24.74
CA GLY A 419 -13.17 47.78 24.48
C GLY A 419 -14.22 48.85 24.85
N PRO A 420 -13.80 50.08 25.24
CA PRO A 420 -14.70 51.09 25.80
C PRO A 420 -15.70 51.60 24.75
N LYS A 421 -16.98 51.67 25.16
CA LYS A 421 -18.07 52.29 24.38
C LYS A 421 -17.80 53.79 24.23
N ILE A 422 -17.61 54.25 22.99
CA ILE A 422 -17.68 55.67 22.63
C ILE A 422 -18.89 55.86 21.71
N GLY A 423 -19.70 56.86 22.01
CA GLY A 423 -21.11 56.96 21.64
C GLY A 423 -21.44 57.55 20.27
N HIS A 424 -22.74 57.49 19.98
CA HIS A 424 -23.52 58.26 19.00
C HIS A 424 -22.95 58.39 17.58
N MET A 425 -23.50 57.59 16.65
CA MET A 425 -24.02 58.14 15.38
C MET A 425 -24.98 57.18 14.69
N SER A 426 -26.01 57.78 14.10
CA SER A 426 -27.26 57.18 13.65
C SER A 426 -27.15 56.36 12.37
N VAL A 427 -28.05 55.38 12.28
CA VAL A 427 -28.28 54.47 11.15
C VAL A 427 -28.78 55.23 9.91
N VAL A 428 -28.00 55.28 8.82
CA VAL A 428 -28.49 55.56 7.45
C VAL A 428 -27.63 54.85 6.39
N HIS A 429 -28.28 53.99 5.59
CA HIS A 429 -27.93 53.44 4.26
C HIS A 429 -26.53 52.83 4.00
N VAL A 430 -26.47 51.49 3.97
CA VAL A 430 -25.52 50.74 3.12
C VAL A 430 -26.32 49.83 2.19
N GLN A 431 -26.74 50.37 1.06
CA GLN A 431 -27.01 49.60 -0.16
C GLN A 431 -26.22 50.27 -1.29
N GLN A 432 -25.46 49.46 -2.02
CA GLN A 432 -24.62 49.79 -3.18
C GLN A 432 -23.40 50.68 -2.90
N LEU A 433 -22.22 50.06 -2.79
CA LEU A 433 -21.04 50.32 -3.63
C LEU A 433 -19.95 49.29 -3.33
N GLY A 434 -19.27 48.87 -4.40
CA GLY A 434 -18.35 47.74 -4.42
C GLY A 434 -17.10 47.89 -3.56
N VAL A 435 -16.46 46.74 -3.39
CA VAL A 435 -15.08 46.53 -2.94
C VAL A 435 -14.17 47.63 -3.50
N TRP A 436 -13.25 48.15 -2.67
CA TRP A 436 -12.18 49.15 -2.94
C TRP A 436 -12.34 50.59 -2.40
N GLY A 437 -13.39 50.93 -1.66
CA GLY A 437 -13.55 52.28 -1.06
C GLY A 437 -13.21 52.44 0.44
N ALA A 438 -13.20 51.35 1.21
CA ALA A 438 -13.22 51.44 2.69
C ALA A 438 -11.84 51.37 3.38
N TRP A 439 -10.75 51.16 2.64
CA TRP A 439 -9.41 51.05 3.22
C TRP A 439 -8.66 52.39 3.28
N GLY A 440 -9.11 53.41 2.53
CA GLY A 440 -8.52 54.75 2.54
C GLY A 440 -8.91 55.61 3.74
N ALA A 441 -10.03 55.31 4.42
CA ALA A 441 -10.54 56.13 5.53
C ALA A 441 -10.00 55.72 6.91
N CYS A 442 -9.39 54.53 7.04
CA CYS A 442 -8.83 54.07 8.32
C CYS A 442 -7.37 54.51 8.53
N TRP A 443 -6.68 54.98 7.48
CA TRP A 443 -5.31 55.50 7.58
C TRP A 443 -5.24 56.93 8.13
N SER A 444 -6.34 57.68 8.07
CA SER A 444 -6.38 59.09 8.49
C SER A 444 -6.61 59.31 10.00
N ILE A 445 -6.85 58.25 10.78
CA ILE A 445 -7.24 58.35 12.21
C ILE A 445 -6.15 57.86 13.16
N LEU A 446 -5.06 57.25 12.68
CA LEU A 446 -3.94 56.81 13.52
C LEU A 446 -2.65 57.54 13.15
N GLY A 447 -2.65 58.86 13.41
CA GLY A 447 -1.45 59.67 13.51
C GLY A 447 -0.98 59.79 14.96
N ALA A 448 0.30 59.47 15.18
CA ALA A 448 1.14 59.85 16.32
C ALA A 448 0.90 59.15 17.68
N ALA A 449 1.48 57.96 17.85
CA ALA A 449 2.26 57.61 19.05
C ALA A 449 3.11 56.36 18.75
N GLY A 450 4.43 56.51 18.82
CA GLY A 450 5.39 55.55 18.30
C GLY A 450 5.49 54.24 19.05
N TYR A 451 5.87 53.19 18.30
CA TYR A 451 6.74 52.10 18.75
C TYR A 451 7.53 51.61 17.52
N GLU A 452 8.83 51.95 17.49
CA GLU A 452 9.84 51.24 16.70
C GLU A 452 9.98 49.83 17.26
N CYS A 453 9.30 48.85 16.64
CA CYS A 453 9.72 47.45 16.57
C CYS A 453 8.72 46.66 15.71
N MET A 454 8.85 46.70 14.37
CA MET A 454 8.25 45.73 13.42
C MET A 454 8.34 46.28 11.98
N VAL A 455 9.56 46.35 11.43
CA VAL A 455 9.73 46.49 9.98
C VAL A 455 10.81 45.50 9.56
N ASP A 456 10.47 44.21 9.61
CA ASP A 456 11.27 43.15 8.94
C ASP A 456 10.52 41.82 8.76
N ASN A 457 9.18 41.80 8.74
CA ASN A 457 8.46 40.54 8.52
C ASN A 457 7.09 40.67 7.84
N TRP A 458 6.99 41.52 6.81
CA TRP A 458 5.82 41.58 5.92
C TRP A 458 6.15 41.00 4.53
N SER A 459 6.84 39.86 4.54
CA SER A 459 7.09 39.00 3.38
C SER A 459 6.87 37.54 3.78
N SER A 460 5.66 37.21 4.22
CA SER A 460 5.24 35.80 4.24
C SER A 460 3.72 35.71 4.17
N ARG A 461 3.27 35.16 3.04
CA ARG A 461 1.93 34.63 2.79
C ARG A 461 1.42 33.87 4.02
N SER A 462 0.48 34.46 4.75
CA SER A 462 -0.35 33.73 5.71
C SER A 462 -1.37 32.91 4.91
N CYS A 463 -0.96 31.71 4.50
CA CYS A 463 -1.80 30.75 3.79
C CYS A 463 -2.74 30.05 4.78
N TRP A 464 -4.02 30.19 4.51
CA TRP A 464 -5.16 29.56 5.15
C TRP A 464 -5.17 28.07 4.81
N GLU A 465 -5.08 27.13 5.77
CA GLU A 465 -5.19 25.70 5.42
C GLU A 465 -6.08 24.91 6.39
N GLY A 466 -7.12 24.26 5.84
CA GLY A 466 -7.91 23.23 6.50
C GLY A 466 -7.16 21.89 6.61
N TYR A 467 -7.86 20.81 6.97
CA TYR A 467 -7.24 19.49 7.08
C TYR A 467 -6.92 18.91 5.70
N ALA A 468 -5.77 18.25 5.58
CA ALA A 468 -5.47 17.43 4.41
C ALA A 468 -6.41 16.22 4.42
N VAL A 469 -7.02 15.89 3.28
CA VAL A 469 -7.93 14.77 3.16
C VAL A 469 -7.90 14.17 1.76
N SER A 470 -7.94 12.84 1.69
CA SER A 470 -8.13 12.10 0.44
C SER A 470 -9.05 10.90 0.69
N ARG A 471 -9.57 10.31 -0.39
CA ARG A 471 -10.10 8.92 -0.34
C ARG A 471 -8.94 7.95 -0.18
N SER A 472 -9.27 6.72 0.24
CA SER A 472 -8.34 5.59 0.23
C SER A 472 -8.70 4.61 -0.88
N HIS A 473 -7.75 4.26 -1.74
CA HIS A 473 -7.87 3.21 -2.75
C HIS A 473 -7.97 1.82 -2.10
N ILE A 474 -7.56 1.70 -0.83
CA ILE A 474 -7.54 0.45 -0.07
C ILE A 474 -8.94 0.11 0.48
N GLU A 475 -9.77 1.12 0.76
CA GLU A 475 -11.08 0.96 1.40
C GLU A 475 -12.06 2.03 0.90
N SER A 476 -13.18 1.61 0.30
CA SER A 476 -14.09 2.47 -0.47
C SER A 476 -14.81 3.53 0.38
N ASN A 477 -15.16 3.19 1.63
CA ASN A 477 -15.81 4.10 2.58
C ASN A 477 -14.86 4.61 3.67
N ALA A 478 -13.64 4.99 3.25
CA ALA A 478 -12.63 5.52 4.13
C ALA A 478 -11.94 6.77 3.57
N ILE A 479 -11.42 7.57 4.50
CA ILE A 479 -10.63 8.76 4.20
C ILE A 479 -9.25 8.66 4.84
N LYS A 480 -8.23 9.20 4.19
CA LYS A 480 -6.96 9.55 4.83
C LYS A 480 -7.03 11.02 5.21
N THR A 481 -6.65 11.36 6.43
CA THR A 481 -6.65 12.76 6.89
C THR A 481 -5.70 12.95 8.06
N ASN A 482 -5.12 14.14 8.17
CA ASN A 482 -4.39 14.57 9.37
C ASN A 482 -5.33 15.07 10.50
N CYS A 483 -6.65 15.03 10.29
CA CYS A 483 -7.62 15.28 11.35
C CYS A 483 -7.68 14.10 12.33
N SER A 484 -7.56 14.39 13.63
CA SER A 484 -7.70 13.37 14.68
C SER A 484 -9.08 12.71 14.66
N MET A 485 -9.18 11.47 15.17
CA MET A 485 -10.46 10.78 15.36
C MET A 485 -11.49 11.64 16.12
N ALA A 486 -11.07 12.38 17.15
CA ALA A 486 -11.92 13.30 17.88
C ALA A 486 -12.47 14.45 17.00
N GLY A 487 -11.63 14.96 16.09
CA GLY A 487 -12.03 15.96 15.10
C GLY A 487 -13.03 15.40 14.09
N CYS A 488 -12.78 14.20 13.56
CA CYS A 488 -13.70 13.51 12.66
C CYS A 488 -15.08 13.27 13.30
N ILE A 489 -15.12 12.83 14.57
CA ILE A 489 -16.36 12.65 15.35
C ILE A 489 -17.13 13.97 15.47
N ARG A 490 -16.43 15.07 15.77
CA ARG A 490 -17.06 16.39 15.89
C ARG A 490 -17.69 16.83 14.56
N ILE A 491 -16.99 16.65 13.45
CA ILE A 491 -17.49 16.97 12.11
C ILE A 491 -18.72 16.12 11.76
N ALA A 492 -18.68 14.81 12.04
CA ALA A 492 -19.82 13.92 11.78
C ALA A 492 -21.08 14.35 12.56
N LYS A 493 -20.92 14.76 13.82
CA LYS A 493 -22.04 15.30 14.64
C LYS A 493 -22.61 16.60 14.07
N GLN A 494 -21.73 17.51 13.62
CA GLN A 494 -22.15 18.77 13.02
C GLN A 494 -22.96 18.54 11.74
N LEU A 495 -22.51 17.63 10.87
CA LEU A 495 -23.21 17.30 9.64
C LEU A 495 -24.61 16.73 9.90
N GLN A 496 -24.77 15.85 10.91
CA GLN A 496 -26.08 15.33 11.26
C GLN A 496 -27.02 16.42 11.81
N GLN A 497 -26.51 17.36 12.60
CA GLN A 497 -27.31 18.48 13.11
C GLN A 497 -27.81 19.37 11.98
N CYS A 498 -26.98 19.67 10.98
CA CYS A 498 -27.39 20.42 9.79
C CYS A 498 -28.47 19.67 8.98
N SER A 499 -28.31 18.36 8.77
CA SER A 499 -29.30 17.54 8.05
C SER A 499 -30.62 17.33 8.81
N SER A 500 -30.67 17.65 10.11
CA SER A 500 -31.92 17.57 10.91
C SER A 500 -32.64 18.92 11.00
N ALA A 501 -32.02 19.99 10.51
CA ALA A 501 -32.55 21.36 10.53
C ALA A 501 -33.12 21.80 9.17
N GLU A 502 -32.83 21.04 8.11
CA GLU A 502 -33.50 21.07 6.80
C GLU A 502 -34.69 20.10 6.80
#